data_AF-A0A133SIR5-F1
#
_entry.id   AF-A0A133SIR5-F1
#
_cell.length_a   1.000
_cell.length_b   1.000
_cell.length_c   1.000
_cell.angle_alpha   90.00
_cell.angle_beta   90.00
_cell.angle_gamma   90.00
#
_symmetry.space_group_name_H-M   'P 1'
#
loop_
_entity.id
_entity.type
_entity.pdbx_description
1 polymer ?
#
loop_
_entity_poly.entity_id
_entity_poly.type
_entity_poly.pdbx_seq_one_letter_code
_entity_poly.pdbx_strand_id
1 'polypeptide(L)'
;MKKLFLLLAACLFLGVVSPAGAYNPYAPNQFDSVDRSSWEYKAVYALSEAGLTGAPMERFDRSYNLTRYEVTSMIAVAMKNRSKATEAQQQSIDRLAKSYADDLQYLTDAPQKNDDTPQGVAFDWKGASK
;
A
#
# COMPACT_ATOMS: atom_id res chain seq x y z
N MET A 1 40.32 13.58 23.58
CA MET A 1 40.38 13.12 22.17
C MET A 1 39.73 11.76 21.96
N LYS A 2 40.21 10.65 22.55
CA LYS A 2 39.66 9.29 22.31
C LYS A 2 38.21 9.07 22.80
N LYS A 3 37.84 9.66 23.94
CA LYS A 3 36.47 9.57 24.51
C LYS A 3 35.43 10.38 23.72
N LEU A 4 35.88 11.47 23.08
CA LEU A 4 35.03 12.31 22.22
C LEU A 4 34.79 11.65 20.86
N PHE A 5 35.78 10.93 20.32
CA PHE A 5 35.63 10.08 19.13
C PHE A 5 34.68 8.90 19.37
N LEU A 6 34.71 8.29 20.56
CA LEU A 6 33.77 7.23 20.95
C LEU A 6 32.32 7.72 21.10
N LEU A 7 32.12 8.95 21.61
CA LEU A 7 30.79 9.57 21.69
C LEU A 7 30.26 9.97 20.30
N LEU A 8 31.11 10.48 19.41
CA LEU A 8 30.71 10.85 18.04
C LEU A 8 30.36 9.61 17.19
N ALA A 9 31.06 8.49 17.39
CA ALA A 9 30.75 7.22 16.75
C ALA A 9 29.42 6.61 17.24
N ALA A 10 29.07 6.79 18.53
CA ALA A 10 27.81 6.30 19.09
C ALA A 10 26.58 7.07 18.55
N CYS A 11 26.71 8.37 18.28
CA CYS A 11 25.62 9.17 17.70
C CYS A 11 25.32 8.80 16.23
N LEU A 12 26.29 8.24 15.49
CA LEU A 12 26.08 7.83 14.10
C LEU A 12 25.20 6.57 13.96
N PHE A 13 25.13 5.71 14.99
CA PHE A 13 24.29 4.51 14.99
C PHE A 13 22.84 4.78 15.42
N LEU A 14 22.55 5.95 15.99
CA LEU A 14 21.20 6.38 16.38
C LEU A 14 20.54 7.28 15.34
N GLY A 15 21.24 7.60 14.24
CA GLY A 15 20.79 8.50 13.18
C GLY A 15 19.98 7.83 12.07
N VAL A 16 19.55 6.58 12.23
CA VAL A 16 18.49 6.03 11.35
C VAL A 16 17.19 6.68 11.81
N VAL A 17 16.86 7.80 11.18
CA VAL A 17 15.51 8.37 11.22
C VAL A 17 14.60 7.34 10.58
N SER A 18 14.12 6.40 11.39
CA SER A 18 13.04 5.50 10.99
C SER A 18 11.84 6.38 10.63
N PRO A 19 11.22 6.21 9.45
CA PRO A 19 9.95 6.85 9.10
C PRO A 19 8.79 6.49 10.05
N ALA A 20 9.05 5.66 11.07
CA ALA A 20 8.12 5.18 12.08
C ALA A 20 7.33 6.30 12.79
N GLY A 21 7.82 7.54 12.84
CA GLY A 21 7.12 8.67 13.47
C GLY A 21 5.87 9.15 12.71
N ALA A 22 5.74 8.83 11.42
CA ALA A 22 4.57 9.16 10.59
C ALA A 22 3.82 7.91 10.08
N TYR A 23 4.27 6.71 10.48
CA TYR A 23 3.62 5.47 10.10
C TYR A 23 2.33 5.33 10.91
N ASN A 24 1.19 5.57 10.25
CA ASN A 24 -0.11 5.26 10.82
C ASN A 24 -0.39 3.76 10.58
N PRO A 25 -0.32 2.88 11.60
CA PRO A 25 -0.61 1.46 11.41
C PRO A 25 -2.05 1.20 10.98
N TYR A 26 -2.94 2.20 11.12
CA TYR A 26 -4.33 2.17 10.69
C TYR A 26 -4.56 2.77 9.29
N ALA A 27 -3.52 3.30 8.64
CA ALA A 27 -3.57 3.78 7.26
C ALA A 27 -2.26 3.41 6.55
N PRO A 28 -2.14 2.18 6.01
CA PRO A 28 -0.98 1.76 5.25
C PRO A 28 -0.69 2.76 4.12
N ASN A 29 0.58 3.12 3.92
CA ASN A 29 0.94 4.05 2.86
C ASN A 29 0.65 3.42 1.48
N GLN A 30 -0.16 4.09 0.67
CA GLN A 30 -0.58 3.62 -0.64
C GLN A 30 0.57 3.55 -1.67
N PHE A 31 1.63 4.31 -1.45
CA PHE A 31 2.81 4.33 -2.32
C PHE A 31 3.89 3.33 -1.91
N ASP A 32 3.70 2.61 -0.81
CA ASP A 32 4.63 1.55 -0.43
C ASP A 32 4.58 0.42 -1.46
N SER A 33 5.75 -0.16 -1.73
CA SER A 33 5.86 -1.33 -2.61
C SER A 33 5.24 -2.56 -1.97
N VAL A 34 4.49 -3.34 -2.74
CA VAL A 34 3.99 -4.65 -2.33
C VAL A 34 5.10 -5.69 -2.51
N ASP A 35 5.34 -6.49 -1.48
CA ASP A 35 6.34 -7.56 -1.50
C ASP A 35 6.00 -8.61 -2.58
N ARG A 36 6.95 -8.91 -3.47
CA ARG A 36 6.76 -9.87 -4.58
C ARG A 36 6.53 -11.30 -4.11
N SER A 37 7.00 -11.64 -2.91
CA SER A 37 6.82 -12.95 -2.29
C SER A 37 5.43 -13.09 -1.64
N SER A 38 4.72 -11.98 -1.41
CA SER A 38 3.37 -11.96 -0.84
C SER A 38 2.39 -12.77 -1.67
N TRP A 39 1.35 -13.27 -1.01
CA TRP A 39 0.27 -13.97 -1.70
C TRP A 39 -0.51 -13.01 -2.61
N GLU A 40 -0.70 -11.77 -2.18
CA GLU A 40 -1.41 -10.70 -2.86
C GLU A 40 -0.78 -10.41 -4.23
N TYR A 41 0.54 -10.21 -4.25
CA TYR A 41 1.29 -9.96 -5.49
C TYR A 41 1.13 -11.14 -6.46
N LYS A 42 1.33 -12.38 -5.98
CA LYS A 42 1.22 -13.58 -6.80
C LYS A 42 -0.20 -13.79 -7.36
N ALA A 43 -1.22 -13.50 -6.55
CA ALA A 43 -2.61 -13.60 -6.98
C ALA A 43 -2.93 -12.57 -8.06
N VAL A 44 -2.53 -11.30 -7.88
CA VAL A 44 -2.75 -10.24 -8.87
C VAL A 44 -1.93 -10.48 -10.14
N TYR A 45 -0.72 -11.02 -10.04
CA TYR A 45 0.06 -11.50 -11.18
C TYR A 45 -0.73 -12.55 -11.99
N ALA A 46 -1.21 -13.61 -11.36
CA ALA A 46 -1.95 -14.68 -12.05
C ALA A 46 -3.26 -14.19 -12.67
N LEU A 47 -3.95 -13.24 -12.01
CA LEU A 47 -5.15 -12.60 -12.57
C LEU A 47 -4.81 -11.69 -13.76
N SER A 48 -3.62 -11.07 -13.77
CA SER A 48 -3.14 -10.24 -14.89
C SER A 48 -2.76 -11.10 -16.09
N GLU A 49 -2.11 -12.24 -15.88
CA GLU A 49 -1.86 -13.24 -16.94
C GLU A 49 -3.17 -13.73 -17.57
N ALA A 50 -4.23 -13.84 -16.78
CA ALA A 50 -5.57 -14.19 -17.24
C ALA A 50 -6.34 -13.02 -17.90
N GLY A 51 -5.73 -11.83 -17.99
CA GLY A 51 -6.36 -10.64 -18.58
C GLY A 51 -7.48 -10.02 -17.72
N LEU A 52 -7.58 -10.37 -16.44
CA LEU A 52 -8.69 -9.93 -15.58
C LEU A 52 -8.45 -8.55 -14.96
N THR A 53 -7.20 -8.15 -14.78
CA THR A 53 -6.82 -6.87 -14.12
C THR A 53 -6.69 -5.69 -15.09
N GLY A 54 -6.64 -5.96 -16.41
CA GLY A 54 -6.35 -4.95 -17.44
C GLY A 54 -4.93 -4.38 -17.40
N ALA A 55 -4.07 -4.87 -16.49
CA ALA A 55 -2.68 -4.45 -16.40
C ALA A 55 -1.82 -5.19 -17.43
N PRO A 56 -0.91 -4.48 -18.13
CA PRO A 56 0.04 -5.12 -19.03
C PRO A 56 1.15 -5.82 -18.21
N MET A 57 1.67 -6.94 -18.70
CA MET A 57 2.57 -7.81 -17.92
C MET A 57 3.92 -7.17 -17.60
N GLU A 58 4.33 -6.16 -18.36
CA GLU A 58 5.51 -5.33 -18.13
C GLU A 58 5.48 -4.63 -16.76
N ARG A 59 4.29 -4.46 -16.16
CA ARG A 59 4.15 -3.97 -14.78
C ARG A 59 4.73 -4.91 -13.73
N PHE A 60 4.95 -6.19 -14.06
CA PHE A 60 5.49 -7.17 -13.12
C PHE A 60 7.00 -7.42 -13.31
N ASP A 61 7.65 -6.64 -14.19
CA ASP A 61 9.09 -6.72 -14.43
C ASP A 61 9.92 -6.59 -13.15
N ARG A 62 11.09 -7.23 -13.14
CA ARG A 62 11.99 -7.26 -11.96
C ARG A 62 12.53 -5.89 -11.57
N SER A 63 12.57 -4.94 -12.50
CA SER A 63 13.00 -3.55 -12.27
C SER A 63 11.91 -2.67 -11.66
N TYR A 64 10.65 -3.11 -11.68
CA TYR A 64 9.49 -2.30 -11.30
C TYR A 64 8.77 -2.86 -10.07
N ASN A 65 8.70 -2.10 -8.99
CA ASN A 65 7.98 -2.53 -7.78
C ASN A 65 6.59 -1.91 -7.79
N LEU A 66 5.56 -2.77 -7.86
CA LEU A 66 4.18 -2.34 -7.76
C LEU A 66 3.91 -1.68 -6.42
N THR A 67 3.30 -0.51 -6.45
CA THR A 67 2.80 0.14 -5.25
C THR A 67 1.51 -0.52 -4.78
N ARG A 68 1.16 -0.33 -3.50
CA ARG A 68 -0.10 -0.78 -2.93
C ARG A 68 -1.29 -0.25 -3.73
N TYR A 69 -1.28 1.03 -4.09
CA TYR A 69 -2.31 1.68 -4.92
C TYR A 69 -2.51 0.99 -6.28
N GLU A 70 -1.42 0.61 -6.94
CA GLU A 70 -1.48 -0.05 -8.24
C GLU A 70 -2.04 -1.45 -8.13
N VAL A 71 -1.64 -2.20 -7.11
CA VAL A 71 -2.22 -3.51 -6.80
C VAL A 71 -3.72 -3.37 -6.51
N THR A 72 -4.14 -2.37 -5.72
CA THR A 72 -5.56 -2.10 -5.46
C THR A 72 -6.33 -1.76 -6.74
N SER A 73 -5.74 -0.96 -7.63
CA SER A 73 -6.34 -0.62 -8.92
C SER A 73 -6.55 -1.85 -9.80
N MET A 74 -5.57 -2.75 -9.84
CA MET A 74 -5.68 -4.04 -10.54
C MET A 74 -6.78 -4.93 -9.95
N ILE A 75 -6.90 -4.97 -8.62
CA ILE A 75 -7.96 -5.72 -7.92
C ILE A 75 -9.34 -5.15 -8.27
N ALA A 76 -9.50 -3.82 -8.28
CA ALA A 76 -10.76 -3.16 -8.63
C ALA A 76 -11.22 -3.51 -10.06
N VAL A 77 -10.28 -3.58 -11.02
CA VAL A 77 -10.59 -4.04 -12.38
C VAL A 77 -10.93 -5.54 -12.40
N ALA A 78 -10.19 -6.38 -11.67
CA ALA A 78 -10.49 -7.80 -11.57
C ALA A 78 -11.88 -8.07 -10.98
N MET A 79 -12.32 -7.29 -9.98
CA MET A 79 -13.68 -7.35 -9.44
C MET A 79 -14.74 -7.07 -10.50
N LYS A 80 -14.53 -6.07 -11.37
CA LYS A 80 -15.43 -5.77 -12.50
C LYS A 80 -15.48 -6.90 -13.53
N ASN A 81 -14.38 -7.64 -13.69
CA ASN A 81 -14.27 -8.78 -14.60
C ASN A 81 -14.57 -10.14 -13.94
N ARG A 82 -14.99 -10.18 -12.66
CA ARG A 82 -15.18 -11.41 -11.90
C ARG A 82 -16.11 -12.43 -12.58
N SER A 83 -17.15 -11.97 -13.27
CA SER A 83 -18.08 -12.85 -14.00
C SER A 83 -17.46 -13.61 -15.17
N LYS A 84 -16.30 -13.15 -15.67
CA LYS A 84 -15.52 -13.80 -16.74
C LYS A 84 -14.47 -14.77 -16.20
N ALA A 85 -14.27 -14.79 -14.89
CA ALA A 85 -13.22 -15.56 -14.23
C ALA A 85 -13.68 -16.99 -13.89
N THR A 86 -12.73 -17.93 -13.82
CA THR A 86 -12.98 -19.29 -13.31
C THR A 86 -13.30 -19.27 -11.82
N GLU A 87 -13.87 -20.34 -11.26
CA GLU A 87 -14.20 -20.41 -9.83
C GLU A 87 -13.00 -20.14 -8.92
N ALA A 88 -11.83 -20.71 -9.24
CA ALA A 88 -10.60 -20.49 -8.47
C ALA A 88 -10.11 -19.03 -8.56
N GLN A 89 -10.27 -18.39 -9.71
CA GLN A 89 -9.93 -16.97 -9.89
C GLN A 89 -10.93 -16.07 -9.15
N GLN A 90 -12.22 -16.41 -9.17
CA GLN A 90 -13.24 -15.70 -8.40
C GLN A 90 -12.95 -15.75 -6.91
N GLN A 91 -12.59 -16.91 -6.36
CA GLN A 91 -12.15 -17.03 -4.97
C GLN A 91 -10.91 -16.19 -4.66
N SER A 92 -9.96 -16.12 -5.60
CA SER A 92 -8.78 -15.27 -5.46
C SER A 92 -9.15 -13.78 -5.44
N ILE A 93 -10.05 -13.36 -6.34
CA ILE A 93 -10.59 -11.99 -6.40
C ILE A 93 -11.31 -11.65 -5.09
N ASP A 94 -12.16 -12.54 -4.57
CA ASP A 94 -12.91 -12.29 -3.33
C ASP A 94 -11.99 -12.15 -2.13
N ARG A 95 -10.95 -12.99 -2.05
CA ARG A 95 -9.95 -12.89 -0.98
C ARG A 95 -9.14 -11.58 -1.10
N LEU A 96 -8.76 -11.17 -2.30
CA LEU A 96 -8.08 -9.90 -2.54
C LEU A 96 -8.97 -8.72 -2.15
N ALA A 97 -10.24 -8.74 -2.56
CA ALA A 97 -11.21 -7.70 -2.23
C ALA A 97 -11.41 -7.57 -0.71
N LYS A 98 -11.39 -8.68 0.01
CA LYS A 98 -11.43 -8.68 1.47
C LYS A 98 -10.15 -8.11 2.10
N SER A 99 -8.97 -8.50 1.62
CA SER A 99 -7.69 -8.02 2.16
C SER A 99 -7.41 -6.54 1.89
N TYR A 100 -7.98 -6.00 0.80
CA TYR A 100 -7.80 -4.60 0.37
C TYR A 100 -9.07 -3.76 0.52
N ALA A 101 -10.03 -4.18 1.36
CA ALA A 101 -11.32 -3.51 1.49
C ALA A 101 -11.18 -2.00 1.79
N ASP A 102 -10.28 -1.66 2.73
CA ASP A 102 -10.02 -0.26 3.13
C ASP A 102 -9.38 0.56 2.01
N ASP A 103 -8.56 -0.05 1.15
CA ASP A 103 -7.95 0.66 0.01
C ASP A 103 -8.94 0.80 -1.16
N LEU A 104 -9.78 -0.22 -1.36
CA LEU A 104 -10.77 -0.27 -2.44
C LEU A 104 -11.86 0.78 -2.26
N GLN A 105 -12.10 1.26 -1.04
CA GLN A 105 -13.04 2.34 -0.78
C GLN A 105 -12.68 3.60 -1.59
N TYR A 106 -11.40 3.85 -1.88
CA TYR A 106 -10.98 5.04 -2.62
C TYR A 106 -11.10 4.89 -4.15
N LEU A 107 -11.35 3.68 -4.66
CA LEU A 107 -11.34 3.36 -6.09
C LEU A 107 -12.67 2.82 -6.62
N THR A 108 -13.61 2.54 -5.72
CA THR A 108 -14.91 1.94 -6.03
C THR A 108 -16.02 2.76 -5.40
N ASP A 109 -17.25 2.61 -5.89
CA ASP A 109 -18.43 3.26 -5.32
C ASP A 109 -18.86 2.65 -3.96
N ALA A 110 -17.95 1.94 -3.28
CA ALA A 110 -18.21 1.38 -1.98
C ALA A 110 -18.50 2.52 -0.98
N PRO A 111 -19.55 2.38 -0.15
CA PRO A 111 -19.86 3.38 0.86
C PRO A 111 -18.63 3.60 1.75
N GLN A 112 -18.16 4.84 1.82
CA GLN A 112 -17.05 5.20 2.70
C GLN A 112 -17.47 4.89 4.13
N LYS A 113 -16.68 4.09 4.83
CA LYS A 113 -16.82 3.99 6.28
C LYS A 113 -16.36 5.35 6.84
N ASN A 114 -17.31 6.22 7.16
CA ASN A 114 -17.03 7.49 7.82
C ASN A 114 -16.50 7.18 9.22
N ASP A 115 -15.20 7.02 9.38
CA ASP A 115 -14.56 7.05 10.69
C ASP A 115 -14.47 8.53 11.10
N ASP A 116 -15.28 8.95 12.07
CA ASP A 116 -15.29 10.30 12.67
C ASP A 116 -13.99 10.63 13.44
N THR A 117 -12.96 9.78 13.32
CA THR A 117 -11.67 9.95 13.99
C THR A 117 -10.81 10.92 13.17
N PRO A 118 -10.38 12.07 13.71
CA PRO A 118 -9.54 13.01 12.99
C PRO A 118 -8.25 12.34 12.52
N GLN A 119 -8.07 12.17 11.21
CA GLN A 119 -6.88 11.55 10.61
C GLN A 119 -5.62 12.45 10.65
N GLY A 120 -5.73 13.63 11.26
CA GLY A 120 -4.63 14.56 11.45
C GLY A 120 -5.03 15.77 12.30
N VAL A 121 -4.06 16.36 12.97
CA VAL A 121 -4.23 17.68 13.60
C VAL A 121 -4.09 18.71 12.48
N ALA A 122 -5.08 19.59 12.32
CA ALA A 122 -4.98 20.68 11.36
C ALA A 122 -3.75 21.55 11.68
N PHE A 123 -2.84 21.69 10.72
CA PHE A 123 -1.67 22.54 10.87
C PHE A 123 -2.14 24.01 10.88
N ASP A 124 -2.09 24.65 12.05
CA ASP A 124 -2.39 26.08 12.19
C ASP A 124 -1.20 26.91 11.70
N TRP A 125 -1.20 27.24 10.41
CA TRP A 125 -0.16 28.07 9.79
C TRP A 125 -0.12 29.51 10.33
N LYS A 126 -1.15 29.96 11.08
CA LYS A 126 -1.19 31.29 11.70
C LYS A 126 -0.69 31.30 13.14
N GLY A 127 -0.46 30.13 13.74
CA GLY A 127 -0.12 29.95 15.16
C GLY A 127 1.37 30.07 15.50
N ALA A 128 2.11 31.01 14.91
CA ALA A 128 3.50 31.31 15.32
C ALA A 128 3.86 32.78 15.10
N SER A 129 2.94 33.70 15.43
CA SER A 129 3.26 35.11 15.61
C SER A 129 2.90 35.52 17.03
N LYS A 130 3.84 35.35 17.96
CA LYS A 130 4.17 36.27 19.06
C LYS A 130 5.30 35.70 19.90
#